data_AF-A0A7V8WRK7-F1
#
_entry.id   AF-A0A7V8WRK7-F1
#
_cell.length_a   1.000
_cell.length_b   1.000
_cell.length_c   1.000
_cell.angle_alpha   90.00
_cell.angle_beta   90.00
_cell.angle_gamma   90.00
#
_symmetry.space_group_name_H-M   'P 1'
#
loop_
_entity.id
_entity.type
_entity.pdbx_description
1 polymer ?
#
loop_
_entity_poly.entity_id
_entity_poly.type
_entity_poly.pdbx_seq_one_letter_code
_entity_poly.pdbx_strand_id
1 'polypeptide(L)'
;MPRQRTLTLRLPLDRAHPHTSVRTAYRFGGGASRLPDPFAEHPIRRSATVVAACALTVTVPFLISDTLGTAVMLSVGIFAVAGLVFVTPILVWSLIEAALLALRRHIYPDVELLDLPPRVTHILRRHGIASIRATEHTADDALLAFSNLEPRDVHAIRRAIRLWKYRRWQEQGFPTRGVGDRGWG
;
A
#
# COMPACT_ATOMS: atom_id res chain seq x y z
N MET A 1 -46.64 -20.91 -39.54
CA MET A 1 -45.33 -21.27 -38.95
C MET A 1 -44.30 -20.19 -39.29
N PRO A 2 -43.90 -19.31 -38.36
CA PRO A 2 -42.81 -18.36 -38.57
C PRO A 2 -41.50 -18.80 -37.89
N ARG A 3 -40.41 -18.67 -38.64
CA ARG A 3 -39.02 -19.00 -38.32
C ARG A 3 -38.44 -18.04 -37.28
N GLN A 4 -37.85 -18.58 -36.21
CA GLN A 4 -37.14 -17.84 -35.16
C GLN A 4 -35.87 -17.18 -35.71
N ARG A 5 -35.70 -15.87 -35.43
CA ARG A 5 -34.47 -15.11 -35.67
C ARG A 5 -33.59 -15.17 -34.43
N THR A 6 -32.48 -15.88 -34.53
CA THR A 6 -31.43 -15.94 -33.51
C THR A 6 -30.61 -14.65 -33.55
N LEU A 7 -30.81 -13.77 -32.57
CA LEU A 7 -29.97 -12.59 -32.34
C LEU A 7 -28.82 -12.95 -31.40
N THR A 8 -27.68 -13.31 -31.97
CA THR A 8 -26.41 -13.40 -31.24
C THR A 8 -25.91 -12.01 -30.92
N LEU A 9 -26.22 -11.54 -29.71
CA LEU A 9 -25.72 -10.28 -29.16
C LEU A 9 -24.27 -10.49 -28.69
N ARG A 10 -23.33 -10.17 -29.58
CA ARG A 10 -21.89 -10.21 -29.31
C ARG A 10 -21.54 -8.97 -28.48
N LEU A 11 -21.41 -9.12 -27.15
CA LEU A 11 -20.89 -8.07 -26.28
C LEU A 11 -19.41 -7.80 -26.64
N PRO A 12 -19.02 -6.54 -26.93
CA PRO A 12 -17.62 -6.18 -26.97
C PRO A 12 -17.05 -6.20 -25.54
N LEU A 13 -16.06 -7.05 -25.30
CA LEU A 13 -15.18 -6.99 -24.13
C LEU A 13 -14.42 -5.66 -24.19
N ASP A 14 -14.95 -4.65 -23.52
CA ASP A 14 -14.34 -3.33 -23.42
C ASP A 14 -13.16 -3.38 -22.44
N ARG A 15 -11.98 -3.15 -23.00
CA ARG A 15 -10.77 -2.56 -22.43
C ARG A 15 -10.46 -2.88 -20.96
N ALA A 16 -9.43 -3.72 -20.81
CA ALA A 16 -8.54 -3.69 -19.66
C ALA A 16 -8.05 -2.25 -19.43
N HIS A 17 -8.51 -1.62 -18.35
CA HIS A 17 -7.89 -0.41 -17.83
C HIS A 17 -6.50 -0.79 -17.33
N PRO A 18 -5.41 -0.19 -17.85
CA PRO A 18 -4.13 -0.29 -17.17
C PRO A 18 -4.32 0.31 -15.78
N HIS A 19 -4.04 -0.47 -14.75
CA HIS A 19 -3.89 0.01 -13.38
C HIS A 19 -2.77 1.06 -13.39
N THR A 20 -3.14 2.31 -13.63
CA THR A 20 -2.29 3.46 -13.37
C THR A 20 -2.12 3.47 -11.86
N SER A 21 -1.06 2.84 -11.39
CA SER A 21 -0.63 2.91 -10.00
C SER A 21 -0.40 4.38 -9.70
N VAL A 22 -1.41 5.04 -9.13
CA VAL A 22 -1.29 6.37 -8.57
C VAL A 22 -0.33 6.22 -7.40
N ARG A 23 0.96 6.36 -7.70
CA ARG A 23 2.01 6.59 -6.71
C ARG A 23 1.71 7.95 -6.10
N THR A 24 0.81 7.97 -5.12
CA THR A 24 0.64 9.10 -4.21
C THR A 24 1.95 9.24 -3.45
N ALA A 25 2.85 10.05 -4.00
CA ALA A 25 4.04 10.51 -3.30
C ALA A 25 3.56 11.23 -2.04
N TYR A 26 4.04 10.73 -0.90
CA TYR A 26 3.86 11.32 0.41
C TYR A 26 4.47 12.73 0.40
N ARG A 27 3.64 13.75 0.17
CA ARG A 27 4.00 15.15 0.38
C ARG A 27 3.58 15.50 1.81
N PHE A 28 4.39 15.11 2.80
CA PHE A 28 4.29 15.73 4.12
C PHE A 28 4.97 17.10 4.02
N GLY A 29 4.16 18.15 4.01
CA GLY A 29 4.63 19.53 4.03
C GLY A 29 5.02 19.97 5.45
N GLY A 30 6.18 20.60 5.56
CA GLY A 30 6.65 21.37 6.71
C GLY A 30 7.82 22.24 6.23
N GLY A 31 7.70 23.57 6.37
CA GLY A 31 8.50 24.55 5.62
C GLY A 31 10.00 24.60 5.91
N ALA A 32 10.70 25.27 4.98
CA ALA A 32 12.00 25.95 5.10
C ALA A 32 13.31 25.14 4.90
N SER A 33 13.54 24.65 3.68
CA SER A 33 14.85 24.76 3.03
C SER A 33 14.73 24.46 1.53
N ARG A 34 15.11 25.40 0.64
CA ARG A 34 15.19 25.19 -0.82
C ARG A 34 16.37 24.30 -1.24
N LEU A 35 16.98 23.56 -0.30
CA LEU A 35 17.96 22.55 -0.62
C LEU A 35 17.21 21.28 -1.06
N PRO A 36 17.49 20.75 -2.25
CA PRO A 36 16.96 19.46 -2.66
C PRO A 36 17.53 18.39 -1.73
N ASP A 37 16.71 17.88 -0.80
CA ASP A 37 17.06 16.72 0.01
C ASP A 37 17.19 15.50 -0.92
N PRO A 38 18.40 14.94 -1.11
CA PRO A 38 18.61 13.83 -2.02
C PRO A 38 17.94 12.53 -1.54
N PHE A 39 17.35 12.47 -0.34
CA PHE A 39 16.63 11.31 0.16
C PHE A 39 15.11 11.42 0.09
N ALA A 40 14.54 12.60 -0.20
CA ALA A 40 13.10 12.84 -0.12
C ALA A 40 12.25 12.08 -1.17
N GLU A 41 12.78 11.80 -2.36
CA GLU A 41 11.99 11.17 -3.43
C GLU A 41 11.90 9.64 -3.26
N HIS A 42 12.98 8.99 -2.79
CA HIS A 42 13.08 7.52 -2.65
C HIS A 42 14.09 7.14 -1.55
N PRO A 43 13.75 7.39 -0.27
CA PRO A 43 14.72 7.27 0.83
C PRO A 43 15.26 5.85 0.96
N ILE A 44 14.41 4.83 0.86
CA ILE A 44 14.81 3.40 0.97
C ILE A 44 15.76 3.01 -0.17
N ARG A 45 15.41 3.32 -1.42
CA ARG A 45 16.20 2.88 -2.57
C ARG A 45 17.59 3.53 -2.56
N ARG A 46 17.65 4.84 -2.29
CA ARG A 46 18.92 5.59 -2.28
C ARG A 46 19.79 5.23 -1.06
N SER A 47 19.21 5.15 0.14
CA SER A 47 19.97 4.73 1.32
C SER A 47 20.45 3.28 1.23
N ALA A 48 19.63 2.36 0.70
CA ALA A 48 20.05 0.97 0.46
C ALA A 48 21.22 0.87 -0.51
N THR A 49 21.23 1.64 -1.61
CA THR A 49 22.37 1.63 -2.54
C THR A 49 23.66 2.14 -1.91
N VAL A 50 23.58 3.17 -1.07
CA VAL A 50 24.75 3.72 -0.38
C VAL A 50 25.28 2.73 0.66
N VAL A 51 24.39 2.17 1.50
CA VAL A 51 24.75 1.13 2.47
C VAL A 51 25.36 -0.09 1.78
N ALA A 52 24.78 -0.55 0.67
CA ALA A 52 25.33 -1.66 -0.11
C ALA A 52 26.72 -1.35 -0.69
N ALA A 53 26.91 -0.16 -1.26
CA ALA A 53 28.21 0.25 -1.79
C ALA A 53 29.27 0.34 -0.68
N CYS A 54 28.94 0.92 0.48
CA CYS A 54 29.85 0.98 1.61
C CYS A 54 30.14 -0.42 2.18
N ALA A 55 29.13 -1.28 2.32
CA ALA A 55 29.30 -2.66 2.78
C ALA A 55 30.18 -3.48 1.84
N LEU A 56 30.02 -3.34 0.52
CA LEU A 56 30.89 -3.98 -0.47
C LEU A 56 32.32 -3.43 -0.39
N THR A 57 32.47 -2.11 -0.25
CA THR A 57 33.78 -1.47 -0.09
C THR A 57 34.51 -1.99 1.15
N VAL A 58 33.77 -2.33 2.22
CA VAL A 58 34.35 -2.92 3.43
C VAL A 58 34.62 -4.42 3.28
N THR A 59 33.72 -5.19 2.67
CA THR A 59 33.80 -6.67 2.66
C THR A 59 34.66 -7.24 1.53
N VAL A 60 34.64 -6.65 0.33
CA VAL A 60 35.38 -7.15 -0.85
C VAL A 60 36.90 -7.21 -0.63
N PRO A 61 37.55 -6.22 0.02
CA PRO A 61 39.00 -6.25 0.24
C PRO A 61 39.50 -7.48 1.02
N PHE A 62 38.67 -8.04 1.91
CA PHE A 62 39.00 -9.26 2.66
C PHE A 62 38.99 -10.54 1.80
N LEU A 63 38.47 -10.48 0.57
CA LEU A 63 38.34 -11.64 -0.32
C LEU A 63 39.45 -11.72 -1.39
N ILE A 64 40.28 -10.68 -1.54
CA ILE A 64 41.26 -10.57 -2.64
C ILE A 64 42.66 -10.96 -2.17
N SER A 65 43.24 -10.21 -1.22
CA SER A 65 44.53 -10.53 -0.59
C SER A 65 44.76 -9.67 0.65
N ASP A 66 45.60 -10.15 1.58
CA ASP A 66 45.88 -9.45 2.83
C ASP A 66 46.56 -8.07 2.60
N THR A 67 47.51 -8.00 1.68
CA THR A 67 48.28 -6.76 1.41
C THR A 67 47.46 -5.71 0.64
N LEU A 68 46.77 -6.10 -0.44
CA LEU A 68 45.90 -5.17 -1.17
C LEU A 68 44.68 -4.79 -0.33
N GLY A 69 44.12 -5.76 0.39
CA GLY A 69 42.98 -5.55 1.26
C GLY A 69 43.25 -4.51 2.34
N THR A 70 44.42 -4.62 3.00
CA THR A 70 44.86 -3.65 4.01
C THR A 70 45.08 -2.26 3.42
N ALA A 71 45.70 -2.16 2.24
CA ALA A 71 45.92 -0.86 1.57
C ALA A 71 44.60 -0.16 1.19
N VAL A 72 43.60 -0.92 0.71
CA VAL A 72 42.27 -0.38 0.40
C VAL A 72 41.52 0.02 1.67
N MET A 73 41.61 -0.77 2.74
CA MET A 73 41.00 -0.44 4.03
C MET A 73 41.59 0.83 4.66
N LEU A 74 42.91 1.00 4.60
CA LEU A 74 43.56 2.21 5.13
C LEU A 74 43.23 3.48 4.32
N SER A 75 43.00 3.34 3.02
CA SER A 75 42.73 4.50 2.15
C SER A 75 41.27 4.93 2.14
N VAL A 76 40.33 4.00 1.91
CA VAL A 76 38.90 4.32 1.70
C VAL A 76 38.02 3.78 2.83
N GLY A 77 38.52 2.87 3.65
CA GLY A 77 37.74 2.18 4.68
C GLY A 77 37.11 3.13 5.70
N ILE A 78 37.81 4.18 6.11
CA ILE A 78 37.27 5.15 7.09
C ILE A 78 36.02 5.87 6.59
N PHE A 79 35.99 6.24 5.30
CA PHE A 79 34.84 6.88 4.68
C PHE A 79 33.68 5.90 4.48
N ALA A 80 33.98 4.65 4.13
CA ALA A 80 32.96 3.61 4.01
C ALA A 80 32.30 3.30 5.36
N VAL A 81 33.10 3.20 6.43
CA VAL A 81 32.59 2.99 7.80
C VAL A 81 31.79 4.19 8.27
N ALA A 82 32.27 5.42 8.08
CA ALA A 82 31.51 6.63 8.41
C ALA A 82 30.17 6.67 7.64
N GLY A 83 30.19 6.36 6.33
CA GLY A 83 29.00 6.26 5.51
C GLY A 83 28.00 5.23 6.05
N LEU A 84 28.46 4.05 6.45
CA LEU A 84 27.60 3.05 7.10
C LEU A 84 26.99 3.58 8.39
N VAL A 85 27.80 4.16 9.29
CA VAL A 85 27.33 4.65 10.59
C VAL A 85 26.27 5.74 10.44
N PHE A 86 26.43 6.66 9.47
CA PHE A 86 25.47 7.75 9.27
C PHE A 86 24.24 7.34 8.45
N VAL A 87 24.38 6.50 7.43
CA VAL A 87 23.28 6.19 6.49
C VAL A 87 22.43 5.01 6.99
N THR A 88 23.02 4.06 7.71
CA THR A 88 22.28 2.90 8.26
C THR A 88 21.08 3.29 9.13
N PRO A 89 21.17 4.21 10.11
CA PRO A 89 20.01 4.59 10.92
C PRO A 89 18.88 5.20 10.07
N ILE A 90 19.22 5.96 9.03
CA ILE A 90 18.23 6.53 8.09
C ILE A 90 17.52 5.41 7.32
N LEU A 91 18.26 4.42 6.83
CA LEU A 91 17.69 3.26 6.15
C LEU A 91 16.78 2.46 7.09
N VAL A 92 17.24 2.18 8.31
CA VAL A 92 16.46 1.45 9.33
C VAL A 92 15.16 2.18 9.63
N TRP A 93 15.22 3.48 9.89
CA TRP A 93 14.01 4.28 10.14
C TRP A 93 13.05 4.26 8.96
N SER A 94 13.56 4.46 7.74
CA SER A 94 12.76 4.42 6.51
C SER A 94 12.07 3.06 6.29
N LEU A 95 12.77 1.96 6.62
CA LEU A 95 12.21 0.61 6.57
C LEU A 95 11.12 0.42 7.62
N ILE A 96 11.31 0.91 8.84
CA ILE A 96 10.30 0.85 9.91
C ILE A 96 9.03 1.60 9.47
N GLU A 97 9.14 2.81 8.95
CA GLU A 97 7.99 3.58 8.48
C GLU A 97 7.25 2.84 7.35
N ALA A 98 7.99 2.34 6.36
CA ALA A 98 7.39 1.57 5.27
C ALA A 98 6.72 0.28 5.76
N ALA A 99 7.34 -0.43 6.71
CA ALA A 99 6.78 -1.62 7.34
C ALA A 99 5.52 -1.30 8.14
N LEU A 100 5.52 -0.21 8.92
CA LEU A 100 4.36 0.26 9.66
C LEU A 100 3.24 0.68 8.72
N LEU A 101 3.55 1.33 7.60
CA LEU A 101 2.56 1.68 6.57
C LEU A 101 1.98 0.44 5.88
N ALA A 102 2.83 -0.53 5.53
CA ALA A 102 2.38 -1.80 4.97
C ALA A 102 1.48 -2.56 5.96
N LEU A 103 1.88 -2.61 7.24
CA LEU A 103 1.10 -3.22 8.30
C LEU A 103 -0.22 -2.47 8.52
N ARG A 104 -0.22 -1.14 8.55
CA ARG A 104 -1.43 -0.33 8.65
C ARG A 104 -2.37 -0.57 7.49
N ARG A 105 -1.87 -0.67 6.25
CA ARG A 105 -2.69 -1.01 5.07
C ARG A 105 -3.26 -2.42 5.13
N HIS A 106 -2.51 -3.34 5.74
CA HIS A 106 -2.98 -4.71 5.95
C HIS A 106 -4.10 -4.77 7.01
N ILE A 107 -3.97 -4.02 8.10
CA ILE A 107 -4.95 -3.99 9.21
C ILE A 107 -6.16 -3.11 8.86
N TYR A 108 -5.94 -1.99 8.19
CA TYR A 108 -6.94 -0.98 7.81
C TYR A 108 -6.91 -0.80 6.28
N PRO A 109 -7.58 -1.70 5.54
CA PRO A 109 -7.66 -1.62 4.09
C PRO A 109 -8.29 -0.30 3.64
N ASP A 110 -7.75 0.28 2.56
CA ASP A 110 -8.20 1.56 1.99
C ASP A 110 -9.60 1.41 1.34
N VAL A 111 -10.38 2.49 1.33
CA VAL A 111 -11.68 2.56 0.66
C VAL A 111 -11.59 2.38 -0.86
N GLU A 112 -10.41 2.56 -1.46
CA GLU A 112 -10.17 2.27 -2.88
C GLU A 112 -10.40 0.79 -3.24
N LEU A 113 -10.27 -0.13 -2.27
CA LEU A 113 -10.55 -1.57 -2.49
C LEU A 113 -12.04 -1.90 -2.63
N LEU A 114 -12.93 -0.95 -2.37
CA LEU A 114 -14.38 -1.14 -2.45
C LEU A 114 -14.94 -0.94 -3.87
N ASP A 115 -14.10 -0.65 -4.87
CA ASP A 115 -14.50 -0.38 -6.27
C ASP A 115 -15.67 0.62 -6.38
N LEU A 116 -15.67 1.64 -5.52
CA LEU A 116 -16.68 2.69 -5.50
C LEU A 116 -16.46 3.69 -6.65
N PRO A 117 -17.51 4.41 -7.10
CA PRO A 117 -17.35 5.47 -8.08
C PRO A 117 -16.31 6.51 -7.63
N PRO A 118 -15.45 7.03 -8.51
CA PRO A 118 -14.38 7.97 -8.16
C PRO A 118 -14.85 9.21 -7.40
N ARG A 119 -16.08 9.66 -7.68
CA ARG A 119 -16.74 10.76 -6.95
C ARG A 119 -16.90 10.43 -5.46
N VAL A 120 -17.38 9.22 -5.16
CA VAL A 120 -17.69 8.79 -3.79
C VAL A 120 -16.40 8.59 -2.99
N THR A 121 -15.38 7.97 -3.59
CA THR A 121 -14.07 7.79 -2.94
C THR A 121 -13.40 9.12 -2.63
N HIS A 122 -13.50 10.09 -3.55
CA HIS A 122 -12.98 11.45 -3.33
C HIS A 122 -13.70 12.16 -2.16
N ILE A 123 -15.03 12.06 -2.08
CA ILE A 123 -15.80 12.63 -0.97
C ILE A 123 -15.38 12.00 0.37
N LEU A 124 -15.32 10.67 0.46
CA LEU A 124 -14.89 9.97 1.67
C LEU A 124 -13.49 10.42 2.13
N ARG A 125 -12.53 10.51 1.20
CA ARG A 125 -11.17 10.99 1.49
C ARG A 125 -11.15 12.44 1.95
N ARG A 126 -11.94 13.33 1.34
CA ARG A 126 -12.05 14.74 1.75
C ARG A 126 -12.54 14.89 3.19
N HIS A 127 -13.40 13.97 3.64
CA HIS A 127 -13.89 13.93 5.02
C HIS A 127 -13.01 13.09 5.96
N GLY A 128 -11.80 12.71 5.54
CA GLY A 128 -10.84 11.96 6.37
C GLY A 128 -11.14 10.47 6.51
N ILE A 129 -12.14 9.95 5.79
CA ILE A 129 -12.50 8.54 5.79
C ILE A 129 -11.68 7.81 4.72
N ALA A 130 -10.49 7.36 5.14
CA ALA A 130 -9.55 6.68 4.26
C ALA A 130 -9.56 5.14 4.38
N SER A 131 -10.27 4.55 5.34
CA SER A 131 -10.28 3.09 5.54
C SER A 131 -11.69 2.50 5.52
N ILE A 132 -11.80 1.26 5.03
CA ILE A 132 -13.06 0.50 5.00
C ILE A 132 -13.69 0.44 6.41
N ARG A 133 -12.86 0.25 7.45
CA ARG A 133 -13.32 0.19 8.83
C ARG A 133 -13.89 1.52 9.31
N ALA A 134 -13.25 2.64 8.97
CA ALA A 134 -13.77 3.98 9.30
C ALA A 134 -15.13 4.23 8.61
N THR A 135 -15.24 3.87 7.33
CA THR A 135 -16.50 3.95 6.59
C THR A 135 -17.58 3.06 7.20
N GLU A 136 -17.21 1.88 7.67
CA GLU A 136 -18.14 0.96 8.32
C GLU A 136 -18.70 1.54 9.63
N HIS A 137 -17.86 2.15 10.46
CA HIS A 137 -18.25 2.70 11.76
C HIS A 137 -18.98 4.04 11.66
N THR A 138 -18.91 4.72 10.52
CA THR A 138 -19.63 5.98 10.30
C THR A 138 -21.12 5.67 10.14
N ALA A 139 -22.00 6.35 10.86
CA ALA A 139 -23.45 6.17 10.74
C ALA A 139 -23.96 6.62 9.37
N ASP A 140 -25.07 6.04 8.88
CA ASP A 140 -25.64 6.43 7.57
C ASP A 140 -26.04 7.91 7.54
N ASP A 141 -26.58 8.44 8.65
CA ASP A 141 -26.93 9.86 8.78
C ASP A 141 -25.70 10.77 8.67
N ALA A 142 -24.56 10.33 9.22
CA ALA A 142 -23.30 11.05 9.12
C ALA A 142 -22.72 11.01 7.69
N LEU A 143 -22.90 9.89 6.96
CA LEU A 143 -22.53 9.80 5.55
C LEU A 143 -23.41 10.71 4.67
N LEU A 144 -24.72 10.79 4.98
CA LEU A 144 -25.65 11.68 4.29
C LEU A 144 -25.38 13.16 4.57
N ALA A 145 -24.76 13.49 5.70
CA ALA A 145 -24.34 14.84 6.03
C ALA A 145 -23.16 15.35 5.17
N PHE A 146 -22.45 14.47 4.45
CA PHE A 146 -21.37 14.88 3.56
C PHE A 146 -21.93 15.56 2.30
N SER A 147 -21.37 16.73 1.98
CA SER A 147 -21.78 17.49 0.81
C SER A 147 -21.65 16.63 -0.45
N ASN A 148 -22.73 16.50 -1.21
CA ASN A 148 -22.83 15.73 -2.46
C ASN A 148 -22.86 14.19 -2.33
N LEU A 149 -23.21 13.62 -1.17
CA LEU A 149 -23.59 12.20 -1.09
C LEU A 149 -25.11 12.04 -1.16
N GLU A 150 -25.56 11.14 -2.03
CA GLU A 150 -26.98 10.81 -2.17
C GLU A 150 -27.30 9.48 -1.46
N PRO A 151 -28.57 9.20 -1.09
CA PRO A 151 -28.94 7.94 -0.45
C PRO A 151 -28.54 6.69 -1.24
N ARG A 152 -28.57 6.78 -2.59
CA ARG A 152 -28.08 5.71 -3.48
C ARG A 152 -26.59 5.41 -3.30
N ASP A 153 -25.78 6.44 -3.02
CA ASP A 153 -24.35 6.29 -2.83
C ASP A 153 -24.05 5.63 -1.49
N VAL A 154 -24.79 5.99 -0.44
CA VAL A 154 -24.70 5.34 0.87
C VAL A 154 -25.04 3.85 0.77
N HIS A 155 -26.10 3.50 0.04
CA HIS A 155 -26.42 2.10 -0.23
C HIS A 155 -25.33 1.38 -1.04
N ALA A 156 -24.75 2.05 -2.04
CA ALA A 156 -23.63 1.50 -2.80
C ALA A 156 -22.40 1.23 -1.91
N ILE A 157 -22.06 2.16 -1.01
CA ILE A 157 -21.00 2.01 0.00
C ILE A 157 -21.28 0.79 0.88
N ARG A 158 -22.47 0.69 1.48
CA ARG A 158 -22.84 -0.43 2.35
C ARG A 158 -22.86 -1.77 1.61
N ARG A 159 -23.29 -1.78 0.35
CA ARG A 159 -23.23 -2.98 -0.49
C ARG A 159 -21.79 -3.39 -0.76
N ALA A 160 -20.92 -2.45 -1.14
CA ALA A 160 -19.51 -2.73 -1.40
C ALA A 160 -18.79 -3.29 -0.17
N ILE A 161 -19.03 -2.72 1.02
CA ILE A 161 -18.46 -3.22 2.29
C ILE A 161 -18.90 -4.66 2.55
N ARG A 162 -20.19 -4.97 2.36
CA ARG A 162 -20.71 -6.34 2.54
C ARG A 162 -20.07 -7.33 1.56
N LEU A 163 -19.93 -6.95 0.30
CA LEU A 163 -19.27 -7.78 -0.73
C LEU A 163 -17.79 -8.01 -0.40
N TRP A 164 -17.09 -6.96 0.05
CA TRP A 164 -15.70 -7.06 0.47
C TRP A 164 -15.52 -8.02 1.66
N LYS A 165 -16.37 -7.89 2.70
CA LYS A 165 -16.36 -8.81 3.84
C LYS A 165 -16.63 -10.24 3.43
N TYR A 166 -17.60 -10.45 2.53
CA TYR A 166 -17.93 -11.77 2.01
C TYR A 166 -16.74 -12.38 1.25
N ARG A 167 -16.06 -11.61 0.39
CA ARG A 167 -14.84 -12.07 -0.31
C ARG A 167 -13.74 -12.45 0.67
N ARG A 168 -13.49 -11.63 1.70
CA ARG A 168 -12.49 -11.94 2.75
C ARG A 168 -12.85 -13.19 3.54
N TRP A 169 -14.12 -13.40 3.83
CA TRP A 169 -14.59 -14.61 4.49
C TRP A 169 -14.40 -15.85 3.60
N GLN A 170 -14.64 -15.75 2.29
CA GLN A 170 -14.35 -16.83 1.35
C GLN A 170 -12.85 -17.15 1.27
N GLU A 171 -11.99 -16.13 1.25
CA GLU A 171 -10.52 -16.28 1.23
C GLU A 171 -9.97 -16.97 2.49
N GLN A 172 -10.60 -16.76 3.65
CA GLN A 172 -10.17 -17.35 4.92
C GLN A 172 -10.53 -18.85 5.05
N GLY A 173 -11.24 -19.40 4.06
CA GLY A 173 -11.83 -20.72 4.13
C GLY A 173 -13.06 -20.70 5.02
N PHE A 174 -14.15 -21.32 4.56
CA PHE A 174 -15.31 -21.55 5.41
C PHE A 174 -14.82 -22.30 6.66
N PRO A 175 -15.15 -21.85 7.88
CA PRO A 175 -14.86 -22.64 9.07
C PRO A 175 -15.59 -23.97 8.92
N THR A 176 -14.85 -25.04 8.63
CA THR A 176 -15.37 -26.41 8.54
C THR A 176 -15.69 -27.00 9.93
N ARG A 177 -15.59 -26.19 11.00
CA ARG A 177 -16.03 -26.56 12.35
C ARG A 177 -17.56 -26.51 12.46
N GLY A 178 -18.18 -27.60 12.02
CA GLY A 178 -19.20 -28.32 12.78
C GLY A 178 -20.48 -27.57 13.16
N VAL A 179 -21.37 -27.35 12.18
CA VAL A 179 -22.81 -27.48 12.44
C VAL A 179 -23.11 -28.97 12.62
N GLY A 180 -22.73 -29.53 13.76
CA GLY A 180 -22.82 -30.97 14.00
C GLY A 180 -22.75 -31.40 15.47
N ASP A 181 -22.71 -30.48 16.43
CA ASP A 181 -22.62 -30.85 17.84
C ASP A 181 -23.38 -29.87 18.76
N ARG A 182 -24.66 -29.66 18.46
CA ARG A 182 -25.63 -29.25 19.48
C ARG A 182 -26.73 -30.28 19.50
N GLY A 183 -26.50 -31.30 20.32
CA GLY A 183 -27.50 -32.26 20.72
C GLY A 183 -28.75 -31.53 21.24
N TRP A 184 -29.89 -31.99 20.75
CA TRP A 184 -31.13 -31.87 21.48
C TRP A 184 -31.00 -32.73 22.73
N GLY A 185 -30.94 -32.08 23.88
CA GLY A 185 -31.10 -32.65 25.21
C GLY A 185 -32.01 -31.73 26.01
#